data_AF-A0AA89C933-F1
#
_entry.id   AF-A0AA89C933-F1
#
_cell.length_a   1.000
_cell.length_b   1.000
_cell.length_c   1.000
_cell.angle_alpha   90.00
_cell.angle_beta   90.00
_cell.angle_gamma   90.00
#
_symmetry.space_group_name_H-M   'P 1'
#
loop_
_entity.id
_entity.type
_entity.pdbx_description
1 polymer ?
#
loop_
_entity_poly.entity_id
_entity_poly.type
_entity_poly.pdbx_seq_one_letter_code
_entity_poly.pdbx_strand_id
1 'polypeptide(L)'
;MDVTSLYTNIPHEEGIEACRKVWDLRQNKRPSTESLVKLLERTLKLNNFMFNGDHYLQINGTSMGTKMAPSYANIFMGDFEDRLLRQAPSKPLSWLRFIDDIEMKWTEGRERLDEFIDFTNKFHPSIKFTVEISDSSNVFLDTKSTLRDGGIHFDLHTKDTDSHLYLRTDSCHPPHVFKGIPKGLATRIRRICSSDDSFHLRRAKAEGAGVGAKGTGVKITGRRAKGAGAREGAGVEGAGVEGAGVEGARAEGAEAIEGGSGEGARAKGAGYTSRRSRSKTRRED
;
A
#
# COMPACT_ATOMS: atom_id res chain seq x y z
N MET A 1 -4.35 -13.37 2.87
CA MET A 1 -5.01 -13.83 1.62
C MET A 1 -4.76 -12.77 0.58
N ASP A 2 -4.66 -13.16 -0.68
CA ASP A 2 -4.51 -12.24 -1.81
C ASP A 2 -5.41 -12.69 -2.96
N VAL A 3 -6.08 -11.74 -3.63
CA VAL A 3 -6.96 -12.04 -4.75
C VAL A 3 -6.14 -12.23 -6.03
N THR A 4 -6.15 -13.45 -6.57
CA THR A 4 -5.38 -13.79 -7.76
C THR A 4 -5.80 -12.94 -8.96
N SER A 5 -4.89 -12.08 -9.43
CA SER A 5 -5.07 -11.26 -10.64
C SER A 5 -6.42 -10.52 -10.66
N LEU A 6 -6.74 -9.83 -9.55
CA LEU A 6 -8.04 -9.20 -9.32
C LEU A 6 -8.56 -8.43 -10.55
N TYR A 7 -7.80 -7.46 -11.06
CA TYR A 7 -8.27 -6.59 -12.13
C TYR A 7 -8.67 -7.32 -13.41
N THR A 8 -7.99 -8.42 -13.77
CA THR A 8 -8.29 -9.15 -15.02
C THR A 8 -9.41 -10.17 -14.87
N ASN A 9 -9.81 -10.49 -13.63
CA ASN A 9 -10.74 -11.59 -13.32
C ASN A 9 -12.15 -11.13 -12.94
N ILE A 10 -12.40 -9.83 -12.80
CA ILE A 10 -13.74 -9.28 -12.51
C ILE A 10 -14.64 -9.41 -13.75
N PRO A 11 -15.76 -10.15 -13.68
CA PRO A 11 -16.74 -10.19 -14.77
C PRO A 11 -17.37 -8.81 -15.00
N HIS A 12 -17.45 -8.38 -16.26
CA HIS A 12 -17.97 -7.05 -16.61
C HIS A 12 -19.38 -6.83 -16.06
N GLU A 13 -20.28 -7.78 -16.32
CA GLU A 13 -21.69 -7.72 -15.96
C GLU A 13 -21.86 -7.57 -14.44
N GLU A 14 -21.16 -8.40 -13.65
CA GLU A 14 -21.23 -8.35 -12.19
C GLU A 14 -20.61 -7.08 -11.62
N GLY A 15 -19.46 -6.64 -12.15
CA GLY A 15 -18.84 -5.40 -11.69
C GLY A 15 -19.65 -4.15 -12.06
N ILE A 16 -20.30 -4.14 -13.23
CA ILE A 16 -21.22 -3.06 -13.63
C ILE A 16 -22.43 -3.04 -12.70
N GLU A 17 -23.00 -4.19 -12.39
CA GLU A 17 -24.14 -4.30 -11.48
C GLU A 17 -23.78 -3.86 -10.06
N ALA A 18 -22.61 -4.25 -9.55
CA ALA A 18 -22.11 -3.75 -8.26
C ALA A 18 -21.98 -2.22 -8.25
N CYS A 19 -21.45 -1.62 -9.32
CA CYS A 19 -21.37 -0.17 -9.46
C CYS A 19 -22.74 0.50 -9.52
N ARG A 20 -23.69 -0.09 -10.26
CA ARG A 20 -25.07 0.38 -10.35
C ARG A 20 -25.72 0.47 -8.97
N LYS A 21 -25.66 -0.61 -8.17
CA LYS A 21 -26.18 -0.63 -6.79
C LYS A 21 -25.64 0.53 -5.96
N VAL A 22 -24.33 0.76 -5.98
CA VAL A 22 -23.70 1.86 -5.23
C VAL A 22 -24.15 3.24 -5.75
N TRP A 23 -24.22 3.42 -7.06
CA TRP A 23 -24.64 4.70 -7.64
C TRP A 23 -26.13 5.01 -7.43
N ASP A 24 -26.94 3.97 -7.27
CA ASP A 24 -28.35 4.07 -6.88
C ASP A 24 -28.55 4.43 -5.40
N LEU A 25 -27.49 4.46 -4.60
CA LEU A 25 -27.52 5.02 -3.25
C LEU A 25 -27.13 6.51 -3.19
N ARG A 26 -26.57 7.08 -4.27
CA ARG A 26 -26.19 8.50 -4.30
C ARG A 26 -27.39 9.40 -4.04
N GLN A 27 -27.24 10.39 -3.15
CA GLN A 27 -28.25 11.42 -2.93
C GLN A 27 -28.49 12.26 -4.20
N ASN A 28 -27.41 12.66 -4.89
CA ASN A 28 -27.49 13.37 -6.15
C ASN A 28 -27.44 12.40 -7.34
N LYS A 29 -28.57 12.29 -8.05
CA LYS A 29 -28.73 11.46 -9.27
C LYS A 29 -28.31 12.17 -10.56
N ARG A 30 -27.57 13.28 -10.50
CA ARG A 30 -27.04 13.96 -11.69
C ARG A 30 -25.51 13.83 -11.74
N PRO A 31 -24.94 13.23 -12.79
CA PRO A 31 -25.62 12.52 -13.89
C PRO A 31 -26.32 11.23 -13.41
N SER A 32 -27.29 10.75 -14.20
CA SER A 32 -28.10 9.56 -13.86
C SER A 32 -27.23 8.31 -13.73
N THR A 33 -27.69 7.33 -12.94
CA THR A 33 -27.00 6.04 -12.82
C THR A 33 -26.81 5.38 -14.19
N GLU A 34 -27.83 5.40 -15.06
CA GLU A 34 -27.70 4.89 -16.43
C GLU A 34 -26.61 5.59 -17.25
N SER A 35 -26.44 6.90 -17.07
CA SER A 35 -25.38 7.63 -17.77
C SER A 35 -24.01 7.18 -17.28
N LEU A 36 -23.83 6.98 -15.97
CA LEU A 36 -22.59 6.46 -15.41
C LEU A 36 -22.31 5.02 -15.84
N VAL A 37 -23.33 4.17 -15.85
CA VAL A 37 -23.21 2.77 -16.31
C VAL A 37 -22.78 2.72 -17.77
N LYS A 38 -23.42 3.51 -18.65
CA LYS A 38 -23.00 3.60 -20.06
C LYS A 38 -21.54 4.03 -20.21
N LEU A 39 -21.07 4.99 -19.40
CA LEU A 39 -19.66 5.41 -19.43
C LEU A 39 -18.71 4.32 -18.92
N LEU A 40 -19.11 3.59 -17.87
CA LEU A 40 -18.35 2.47 -17.34
C LEU A 40 -18.25 1.34 -18.36
N GLU A 41 -19.38 0.96 -18.97
CA GLU A 41 -19.42 -0.05 -20.04
C GLU A 41 -18.46 0.29 -21.17
N ARG A 42 -18.44 1.56 -21.62
CA ARG A 42 -17.50 2.01 -22.65
C ARG A 42 -16.05 1.91 -22.18
N THR A 43 -15.77 2.27 -20.93
CA THR A 43 -14.42 2.18 -20.34
C THR A 43 -13.92 0.73 -20.26
N LEU A 44 -14.82 -0.23 -19.98
CA LEU A 44 -14.49 -1.65 -19.86
C LEU A 44 -14.42 -2.35 -21.23
N LYS A 45 -15.40 -2.11 -22.11
CA LYS A 45 -15.59 -2.86 -23.36
C LYS A 45 -14.88 -2.25 -24.58
N LEU A 46 -14.48 -0.98 -24.52
CA LEU A 46 -13.70 -0.31 -25.59
C LEU A 46 -12.24 -0.13 -25.20
N ASN A 47 -11.71 -1.07 -24.40
CA ASN A 47 -10.35 -1.02 -23.92
C ASN A 47 -9.40 -1.72 -24.89
N ASN A 48 -8.98 -0.98 -25.92
CA ASN A 48 -8.02 -1.46 -26.90
C ASN A 48 -6.59 -1.04 -26.52
N PHE A 49 -5.64 -1.96 -26.66
CA PHE A 49 -4.22 -1.68 -26.45
C PHE A 49 -3.39 -2.40 -27.51
N MET A 50 -2.12 -1.99 -27.62
CA MET A 50 -1.15 -2.62 -28.51
C MET A 50 -0.10 -3.35 -27.70
N PHE A 51 0.23 -4.57 -28.08
CA PHE A 51 1.31 -5.35 -27.49
C PHE A 51 2.04 -6.11 -28.60
N ASN A 52 3.37 -6.03 -28.64
CA ASN A 52 4.19 -6.64 -29.70
C ASN A 52 3.76 -6.29 -31.14
N GLY A 53 3.23 -5.08 -31.35
CA GLY A 53 2.76 -4.62 -32.67
C GLY A 53 1.33 -5.06 -33.01
N ASP A 54 0.73 -5.94 -32.22
CA ASP A 54 -0.63 -6.42 -32.42
C ASP A 54 -1.64 -5.65 -31.56
N HIS A 55 -2.84 -5.47 -32.10
CA HIS A 55 -3.95 -4.82 -31.40
C HIS A 55 -4.82 -5.84 -30.67
N TYR A 56 -5.04 -5.60 -29.39
CA TYR A 56 -5.89 -6.43 -28.53
C TYR A 56 -7.04 -5.61 -27.97
N LEU A 57 -8.19 -6.27 -27.79
CA LEU A 57 -9.32 -5.75 -27.04
C LEU A 57 -9.44 -6.55 -25.75
N GLN A 58 -9.45 -5.86 -24.60
CA GLN A 58 -9.69 -6.53 -23.33
C GLN A 58 -11.16 -6.93 -23.21
N ILE A 59 -11.41 -8.25 -23.16
CA ILE A 59 -12.76 -8.82 -23.14
C ILE A 59 -13.31 -9.08 -21.74
N ASN A 60 -12.46 -9.05 -20.70
CA ASN A 60 -12.86 -9.29 -19.31
C ASN A 60 -12.01 -8.46 -18.34
N GLY A 61 -12.50 -8.22 -17.13
CA GLY A 61 -11.82 -7.41 -16.13
C GLY A 61 -11.73 -5.93 -16.51
N THR A 62 -10.81 -5.22 -15.88
CA THR A 62 -10.50 -3.82 -16.15
C THR A 62 -9.01 -3.64 -16.41
N SER A 63 -8.64 -2.73 -17.30
CA SER A 63 -7.22 -2.50 -17.58
C SER A 63 -6.59 -1.75 -16.41
N MET A 64 -5.43 -2.24 -15.96
CA MET A 64 -4.60 -1.53 -15.00
C MET A 64 -4.20 -0.16 -15.57
N GLY A 65 -4.19 0.85 -14.71
CA GLY A 65 -3.83 2.23 -15.08
C GLY A 65 -4.98 3.12 -15.54
N THR A 66 -6.19 2.58 -15.74
CA THR A 66 -7.36 3.46 -15.89
C THR A 66 -7.71 4.11 -14.55
N LYS A 67 -8.18 5.36 -14.60
CA LYS A 67 -8.61 6.08 -13.38
C LYS A 67 -9.75 5.38 -12.64
N MET A 68 -10.57 4.61 -13.36
CA MET A 68 -11.72 3.90 -12.78
C MET A 68 -11.37 2.53 -12.21
N ALA A 69 -10.26 1.89 -12.61
CA ALA A 69 -9.95 0.51 -12.23
C ALA A 69 -9.94 0.30 -10.70
N PRO A 70 -9.24 1.11 -9.87
CA PRO A 70 -9.21 0.87 -8.43
C PRO A 70 -10.59 1.00 -7.77
N SER A 71 -11.38 2.00 -8.16
CA SER A 71 -12.73 2.20 -7.64
C SER A 71 -13.67 1.07 -8.06
N TYR A 72 -13.60 0.66 -9.32
CA TYR A 72 -14.37 -0.46 -9.87
C TYR A 72 -14.07 -1.76 -9.13
N ALA A 73 -12.79 -2.10 -8.95
CA ALA A 73 -12.39 -3.31 -8.24
C ALA A 73 -12.81 -3.28 -6.77
N ASN A 74 -12.66 -2.14 -6.09
CA ASN A 74 -13.09 -2.01 -4.69
C ASN A 74 -14.61 -2.15 -4.51
N ILE A 75 -15.40 -1.59 -5.42
CA ILE A 75 -16.87 -1.69 -5.38
C ILE A 75 -17.31 -3.14 -5.63
N PHE A 76 -16.77 -3.78 -6.66
CA PHE A 76 -17.06 -5.18 -6.94
C PHE A 76 -16.68 -6.08 -5.76
N MET A 77 -15.45 -5.94 -5.24
CA MET A 77 -14.99 -6.74 -4.10
C MET A 77 -15.85 -6.48 -2.85
N GLY A 78 -16.30 -5.25 -2.60
CA GLY A 78 -17.19 -4.96 -1.49
C GLY A 78 -18.52 -5.71 -1.56
N ASP A 79 -19.18 -5.72 -2.73
CA ASP A 79 -20.42 -6.50 -2.94
C ASP A 79 -20.16 -8.02 -2.83
N PHE A 80 -19.05 -8.48 -3.40
CA PHE A 80 -18.62 -9.87 -3.37
C PHE A 80 -18.38 -10.36 -1.93
N GLU A 81 -17.58 -9.64 -1.16
CA GLU A 81 -17.18 -9.98 0.20
C GLU A 81 -18.37 -9.98 1.16
N ASP A 82 -19.29 -9.02 1.02
CA ASP A 82 -20.50 -8.97 1.84
C ASP A 82 -21.36 -10.24 1.63
N ARG A 83 -21.49 -10.71 0.37
CA ARG A 83 -22.18 -11.98 0.08
C ARG A 83 -21.41 -13.19 0.58
N LEU A 84 -20.09 -13.21 0.38
CA LEU A 84 -19.20 -14.29 0.81
C LEU A 84 -19.27 -14.49 2.32
N LEU A 85 -19.02 -13.42 3.09
CA LEU A 85 -18.95 -13.46 4.55
C LEU A 85 -20.31 -13.67 5.22
N ARG A 86 -21.42 -13.32 4.55
CA ARG A 86 -22.77 -13.69 5.02
C ARG A 86 -23.03 -15.18 4.94
N GLN A 87 -22.54 -15.84 3.89
CA GLN A 87 -22.81 -17.25 3.59
C GLN A 87 -21.74 -18.20 4.13
N ALA A 88 -20.60 -17.67 4.57
CA ALA A 88 -19.51 -18.47 5.08
C ALA A 88 -19.94 -19.29 6.33
N PRO A 89 -19.57 -20.59 6.40
CA PRO A 89 -19.95 -21.47 7.51
C PRO A 89 -19.29 -21.07 8.83
N SER A 90 -18.07 -20.55 8.76
CA SER A 90 -17.32 -19.96 9.86
C SER A 90 -16.80 -18.60 9.41
N LYS A 91 -16.68 -17.65 10.35
CA LYS A 91 -16.28 -16.28 10.04
C LYS A 91 -14.95 -15.93 10.69
N PRO A 92 -14.09 -15.17 9.99
CA PRO A 92 -12.88 -14.65 10.60
C PRO A 92 -13.25 -13.64 11.69
N LEU A 93 -12.40 -13.54 12.72
CA LEU A 93 -12.53 -12.54 13.78
C LEU A 93 -12.42 -11.11 13.22
N SER A 94 -11.59 -10.92 12.20
CA SER A 94 -11.48 -9.66 11.47
C SER A 94 -11.18 -9.91 10.00
N TRP A 95 -11.63 -8.99 9.15
CA TRP A 95 -11.41 -9.00 7.71
C TRP A 95 -11.04 -7.58 7.25
N LEU A 96 -9.78 -7.38 6.89
CA LEU A 96 -9.25 -6.09 6.45
C LEU A 96 -8.74 -6.26 5.02
N ARG A 97 -9.25 -5.45 4.09
CA ARG A 97 -8.82 -5.47 2.68
C ARG A 97 -8.20 -4.16 2.26
N PHE A 98 -7.10 -4.26 1.52
CA PHE A 98 -6.52 -3.18 0.76
C PHE A 98 -6.36 -3.62 -0.70
N ILE A 99 -7.28 -3.17 -1.57
CA ILE A 99 -7.37 -3.60 -2.98
C ILE A 99 -7.51 -5.13 -3.07
N ASP A 100 -6.44 -5.86 -3.39
CA ASP A 100 -6.32 -7.31 -3.56
C ASP A 100 -5.78 -8.03 -2.32
N ASP A 101 -4.97 -7.34 -1.51
CA ASP A 101 -4.42 -7.87 -0.26
C ASP A 101 -5.51 -7.90 0.83
N ILE A 102 -5.64 -9.05 1.51
CA ILE A 102 -6.57 -9.27 2.62
C ILE A 102 -5.82 -9.83 3.83
N GLU A 103 -5.92 -9.13 4.95
CA GLU A 103 -5.55 -9.63 6.27
C GLU A 103 -6.80 -10.13 7.01
N MET A 104 -6.71 -11.33 7.57
CA MET A 104 -7.73 -11.86 8.45
C MET A 104 -7.12 -12.47 9.70
N LYS A 105 -7.83 -12.37 10.83
CA LYS A 105 -7.52 -13.10 12.06
C LYS A 105 -8.53 -14.22 12.24
N TRP A 106 -8.06 -15.39 12.62
CA TRP A 106 -8.88 -16.60 12.72
C TRP A 106 -8.77 -17.23 14.10
N THR A 107 -9.89 -17.68 14.65
CA THR A 107 -9.97 -18.23 16.02
C THR A 107 -10.63 -19.60 16.10
N GLU A 108 -11.21 -20.10 15.01
CA GLU A 108 -12.04 -21.31 14.99
C GLU A 108 -11.24 -22.61 14.76
N GLY A 109 -9.91 -22.55 14.89
CA GLY A 109 -9.01 -23.68 14.65
C GLY A 109 -8.69 -23.92 13.17
N ARG A 110 -7.70 -24.79 12.92
CA ARG A 110 -7.10 -24.96 11.59
C ARG A 110 -8.02 -25.67 10.59
N GLU A 111 -8.74 -26.69 11.02
CA GLU A 111 -9.65 -27.45 10.16
C GLU A 111 -10.74 -26.55 9.55
N ARG A 112 -11.44 -25.76 10.40
CA ARG A 112 -12.43 -24.78 9.94
C ARG A 112 -11.83 -23.66 9.08
N LEU A 113 -10.56 -23.32 9.29
CA LEU A 113 -9.86 -22.37 8.44
C LEU A 113 -9.69 -22.94 7.03
N ASP A 114 -9.22 -24.19 6.92
CA ASP A 114 -9.03 -24.84 5.63
C ASP A 114 -10.37 -25.01 4.90
N GLU A 115 -11.46 -25.38 5.62
CA GLU A 115 -12.83 -25.40 5.07
C GLU A 115 -13.29 -24.03 4.56
N PHE A 116 -13.01 -22.96 5.31
CA PHE A 116 -13.33 -21.59 4.91
C PHE A 116 -12.56 -21.20 3.64
N ILE A 117 -11.27 -21.49 3.57
CA ILE A 117 -10.45 -21.20 2.39
C ILE A 117 -11.00 -21.93 1.16
N ASP A 118 -11.35 -23.20 1.31
CA ASP A 118 -11.98 -24.00 0.28
C ASP A 118 -13.31 -23.41 -0.18
N PHE A 119 -14.16 -23.01 0.77
CA PHE A 119 -15.43 -22.34 0.51
C PHE A 119 -15.20 -21.05 -0.29
N THR A 120 -14.27 -20.18 0.14
CA THR A 120 -14.00 -18.91 -0.55
C THR A 120 -13.54 -19.12 -1.99
N ASN A 121 -12.69 -20.12 -2.24
CA ASN A 121 -12.21 -20.44 -3.58
C ASN A 121 -13.27 -21.14 -4.45
N LYS A 122 -14.30 -21.74 -3.87
CA LYS A 122 -15.45 -22.32 -4.59
C LYS A 122 -16.60 -21.33 -4.80
N PHE A 123 -16.63 -20.23 -4.04
CA PHE A 123 -17.73 -19.27 -4.02
C PHE A 123 -18.00 -18.61 -5.38
N HIS A 124 -16.96 -18.41 -6.19
CA HIS A 124 -17.08 -17.77 -7.49
C HIS A 124 -16.17 -18.40 -8.54
N PRO A 125 -16.62 -18.58 -9.80
CA PRO A 125 -15.81 -19.22 -10.84
C PRO A 125 -14.52 -18.45 -11.15
N SER A 126 -14.56 -17.12 -11.25
CA SER A 126 -13.40 -16.31 -11.68
C SER A 126 -12.56 -15.71 -10.54
N ILE A 127 -13.11 -15.55 -9.33
CA ILE A 127 -12.41 -14.88 -8.23
C ILE A 127 -11.83 -15.96 -7.32
N LYS A 128 -10.50 -15.98 -7.22
CA LYS A 128 -9.73 -16.95 -6.45
C LYS A 128 -8.78 -16.24 -5.51
N PHE A 129 -8.42 -16.94 -4.43
CA PHE A 129 -7.56 -16.43 -3.38
C PHE A 129 -6.33 -17.33 -3.21
N THR A 130 -5.17 -16.71 -3.11
CA THR A 130 -3.98 -17.33 -2.54
C THR A 130 -3.92 -17.04 -1.04
N VAL A 131 -3.37 -17.97 -0.26
CA VAL A 131 -3.37 -17.87 1.20
C VAL A 131 -2.01 -18.22 1.76
N GLU A 132 -1.49 -17.31 2.57
CA GLU A 132 -0.36 -17.55 3.47
C GLU A 132 -0.90 -17.58 4.90
N ILE A 133 -0.54 -18.63 5.65
CA ILE A 133 -1.06 -18.87 7.00
C ILE A 133 0.11 -18.89 7.97
N SER A 134 -0.07 -18.23 9.12
CA SER A 134 0.90 -18.19 10.19
C SER A 134 0.20 -18.10 11.53
N ASP A 135 0.69 -18.87 12.49
CA ASP A 135 0.11 -18.96 13.84
C ASP A 135 0.64 -17.85 14.77
N SER A 136 1.73 -17.18 14.38
CA SER A 136 2.46 -16.26 15.28
C SER A 136 2.68 -14.87 14.70
N SER A 137 2.80 -14.71 13.38
CA SER A 137 3.01 -13.39 12.79
C SER A 137 2.66 -13.33 11.31
N ASN A 138 2.10 -12.22 10.87
CA ASN A 138 1.83 -11.99 9.46
C ASN A 138 2.16 -10.54 9.10
N VAL A 139 2.47 -10.34 7.82
CA VAL A 139 2.76 -9.04 7.24
C VAL A 139 1.57 -8.62 6.40
N PHE A 140 1.13 -7.38 6.57
CA PHE A 140 0.12 -6.75 5.75
C PHE A 140 0.55 -5.31 5.44
N LEU A 141 0.75 -5.02 4.15
CA LEU A 141 1.31 -3.75 3.67
C LEU A 141 2.65 -3.41 4.37
N ASP A 142 2.68 -2.31 5.11
CA ASP A 142 3.82 -1.81 5.87
C ASP A 142 3.84 -2.24 7.33
N THR A 143 2.97 -3.16 7.72
CA THR A 143 2.78 -3.53 9.12
C THR A 143 3.04 -5.02 9.30
N LYS A 144 3.94 -5.37 10.22
CA LYS A 144 4.07 -6.73 10.74
C LYS A 144 3.29 -6.82 12.03
N SER A 145 2.31 -7.71 12.08
CA SER A 145 1.62 -8.06 13.32
C SER A 145 2.19 -9.37 13.87
N THR A 146 2.42 -9.43 15.17
CA THR A 146 2.97 -10.61 15.86
C THR A 146 2.18 -10.85 17.14
N LEU A 147 1.75 -12.08 17.35
CA LEU A 147 1.13 -12.52 18.59
C LEU A 147 2.23 -12.75 19.64
N ARG A 148 2.18 -12.00 20.75
CA ARG A 148 3.07 -12.16 21.92
C ARG A 148 2.27 -11.96 23.19
N ASP A 149 2.48 -12.82 24.18
CA ASP A 149 1.89 -12.68 25.52
C ASP A 149 0.36 -12.48 25.52
N GLY A 150 -0.34 -13.13 24.58
CA GLY A 150 -1.80 -13.01 24.40
C GLY A 150 -2.27 -11.72 23.72
N GLY A 151 -1.37 -10.83 23.31
CA GLY A 151 -1.65 -9.59 22.59
C GLY A 151 -1.05 -9.55 21.17
N ILE A 152 -1.59 -8.67 20.33
CA ILE A 152 -1.03 -8.41 19.00
C ILE A 152 -0.13 -7.18 19.09
N HIS A 153 1.15 -7.38 18.76
CA HIS A 153 2.14 -6.32 18.65
C HIS A 153 2.40 -5.98 17.18
N PHE A 154 2.50 -4.68 16.90
CA PHE A 154 2.73 -4.15 15.58
C PHE A 154 4.12 -3.52 15.48
N ASP A 155 4.77 -3.74 14.35
CA ASP A 155 6.06 -3.18 14.00
C ASP A 155 6.09 -2.82 12.51
N LEU A 156 6.94 -1.86 12.15
CA LEU A 156 7.10 -1.44 10.77
C LEU A 156 7.74 -2.57 9.95
N HIS A 157 7.03 -3.02 8.92
CA HIS A 157 7.55 -3.91 7.91
C HIS A 157 8.08 -3.11 6.71
N THR A 158 9.15 -3.64 6.11
CA THR A 158 9.77 -3.14 4.91
C THR A 158 10.25 -4.36 4.14
N LYS A 159 9.96 -4.42 2.84
CA LYS A 159 10.43 -5.51 1.99
C LYS A 159 11.95 -5.43 1.85
N ASP A 160 12.62 -6.57 1.78
CA ASP A 160 14.09 -6.62 1.62
C ASP A 160 14.58 -5.94 0.33
N THR A 161 13.68 -5.78 -0.65
CA THR A 161 13.94 -5.08 -1.91
C THR A 161 13.76 -3.55 -1.84
N ASP A 162 13.32 -3.01 -0.71
CA ASP A 162 13.22 -1.57 -0.52
C ASP A 162 14.64 -0.97 -0.37
N SER A 163 15.04 -0.21 -1.38
CA SER A 163 16.33 0.49 -1.42
C SER A 163 16.30 1.83 -0.67
N HIS A 164 15.16 2.19 -0.08
CA HIS A 164 14.93 3.45 0.64
C HIS A 164 15.31 4.68 -0.19
N LEU A 165 15.06 4.62 -1.50
CA LEU A 165 15.33 5.71 -2.43
C LEU A 165 14.30 6.83 -2.23
N TYR A 166 14.72 7.89 -1.56
CA TYR A 166 13.94 9.11 -1.43
C TYR A 166 14.24 10.09 -2.56
N LEU A 167 13.26 10.96 -2.82
CA LEU A 167 13.38 12.00 -3.82
C LEU A 167 14.53 12.96 -3.45
N ARG A 168 15.44 13.18 -4.39
CA ARG A 168 16.55 14.12 -4.21
C ARG A 168 16.05 15.56 -4.14
N THR A 169 16.63 16.34 -3.26
CA THR A 169 16.29 17.76 -3.04
C THR A 169 16.59 18.66 -4.23
N ASP A 170 17.46 18.22 -5.15
CA ASP A 170 17.81 18.90 -6.40
C ASP A 170 16.86 18.55 -7.56
N SER A 171 15.87 17.68 -7.35
CA SER A 171 14.85 17.42 -8.35
C SER A 171 13.90 18.61 -8.51
N CYS A 172 13.25 18.75 -9.66
CA CYS A 172 12.34 19.86 -9.99
C CYS A 172 10.98 19.80 -9.25
N HIS A 173 10.92 19.22 -8.05
CA HIS A 173 9.69 19.12 -7.26
C HIS A 173 9.53 20.33 -6.32
N PRO A 174 8.30 20.72 -5.99
CA PRO A 174 8.06 21.79 -5.03
C PRO A 174 8.71 21.52 -3.66
N PRO A 175 9.28 22.54 -2.98
CA PRO A 175 10.00 22.36 -1.71
C PRO A 175 9.22 21.66 -0.60
N HIS A 176 7.89 21.79 -0.59
CA HIS A 176 7.04 21.16 0.41
C HIS A 176 7.01 19.62 0.31
N VAL A 177 7.30 19.05 -0.87
CA VAL A 177 7.37 17.60 -1.08
C VAL A 177 8.52 17.00 -0.25
N PHE A 178 9.70 17.63 -0.29
CA PHE A 178 10.86 17.17 0.48
C PHE A 178 10.63 17.27 1.99
N LYS A 179 9.97 18.34 2.45
CA LYS A 179 9.59 18.48 3.87
C LYS A 179 8.55 17.43 4.30
N GLY A 180 7.73 16.95 3.36
CA GLY A 180 6.73 15.93 3.59
C GLY A 180 7.31 14.54 3.86
N ILE A 181 8.44 14.19 3.24
CA ILE A 181 9.08 12.87 3.36
C ILE A 181 9.45 12.53 4.81
N PRO A 182 10.31 13.28 5.52
CA PRO A 182 10.71 12.94 6.89
C PRO A 182 9.51 12.98 7.84
N LYS A 183 8.57 13.91 7.64
CA LYS A 183 7.33 13.96 8.40
C LYS A 183 6.49 12.70 8.21
N GLY A 184 6.33 12.24 6.97
CA GLY A 184 5.60 11.03 6.63
C GLY A 184 6.23 9.79 7.25
N LEU A 185 7.54 9.62 7.10
CA LEU A 185 8.29 8.50 7.69
C LEU A 185 8.17 8.47 9.22
N ALA A 186 8.42 9.60 9.89
CA ALA A 186 8.31 9.68 11.34
C ALA A 186 6.88 9.40 11.83
N THR A 187 5.87 9.93 11.12
CA THR A 187 4.46 9.69 11.44
C THR A 187 4.10 8.21 11.26
N ARG A 188 4.57 7.58 10.18
CA ARG A 188 4.36 6.16 9.88
C ARG A 188 4.94 5.28 10.98
N ILE A 189 6.22 5.47 11.33
CA ILE A 189 6.89 4.70 12.39
C ILE A 189 6.13 4.84 13.72
N ARG A 190 5.77 6.07 14.09
CA ARG A 190 5.06 6.33 15.37
C ARG A 190 3.65 5.75 15.42
N ARG A 191 2.94 5.68 14.29
CA ARG A 191 1.58 5.13 14.23
C ARG A 191 1.55 3.61 14.25
N ILE A 192 2.56 2.96 13.67
CA ILE A 192 2.58 1.50 13.50
C ILE A 192 3.20 0.81 14.71
N CYS A 193 4.31 1.33 15.26
CA CYS A 193 5.03 0.61 16.32
C CYS A 193 4.23 0.62 17.63
N SER A 194 3.98 -0.56 18.20
CA SER A 194 3.26 -0.68 19.48
C SER A 194 4.10 -0.33 20.71
N SER A 195 5.43 -0.47 20.64
CA SER A 195 6.34 -0.16 21.75
C SER A 195 7.28 1.00 21.41
N ASP A 196 7.70 1.72 22.46
CA ASP A 196 8.69 2.78 22.32
C ASP A 196 10.05 2.23 21.86
N ASP A 197 10.44 1.04 22.31
CA ASP A 197 11.69 0.39 21.87
C ASP A 197 11.69 0.14 20.35
N SER A 198 10.61 -0.43 19.81
CA SER A 198 10.46 -0.63 18.37
C SER A 198 10.44 0.71 17.62
N PHE A 199 9.73 1.71 18.16
CA PHE A 199 9.73 3.06 17.60
C PHE A 199 11.15 3.65 17.54
N HIS A 200 11.93 3.56 18.62
CA HIS A 200 13.29 4.09 18.70
C HIS A 200 14.23 3.35 17.75
N LEU A 201 14.14 2.02 17.69
CA LEU A 201 14.92 1.20 16.76
C LEU A 201 14.64 1.55 15.29
N ARG A 202 13.35 1.62 14.91
CA ARG A 202 12.94 1.93 13.53
C ARG A 202 13.27 3.37 13.15
N ARG A 203 13.14 4.31 14.09
CA ARG A 203 13.56 5.70 13.90
C ARG A 203 15.07 5.80 13.64
N ALA A 204 15.90 5.13 14.45
CA ALA A 204 17.35 5.16 14.27
C ALA A 204 17.76 4.60 12.90
N LYS A 205 17.11 3.52 12.42
CA LYS A 205 17.33 2.99 11.08
C LYS A 205 16.94 3.99 9.97
N ALA A 206 15.82 4.67 10.12
CA ALA A 206 15.38 5.68 9.15
C ALA A 206 16.30 6.91 9.12
N GLU A 207 16.85 7.31 10.27
CA GLU A 207 17.86 8.38 10.36
C GLU A 207 19.20 7.95 9.72
N GLY A 208 19.65 6.71 9.96
CA GLY A 208 20.85 6.12 9.37
C GLY A 208 20.78 5.95 7.84
N ALA A 209 19.61 5.58 7.31
CA ALA A 209 19.36 5.53 5.87
C ALA A 209 19.35 6.92 5.20
N GLY A 210 19.19 7.99 5.98
CA GLY A 210 19.16 9.38 5.51
C GLY A 210 20.52 10.07 5.40
N VAL A 211 21.64 9.41 5.74
CA VAL A 211 22.99 10.04 5.81
C VAL A 211 23.62 10.32 4.43
N GLY A 212 22.85 10.22 3.34
CA GLY A 212 23.17 10.83 2.04
C GLY A 212 22.72 12.28 1.88
N ALA A 213 21.83 12.79 2.74
CA ALA A 213 21.32 14.16 2.68
C ALA A 213 22.00 15.04 3.75
N LYS A 214 23.20 15.54 3.45
CA LYS A 214 23.76 16.67 4.20
C LYS A 214 22.86 17.89 4.02
N GLY A 215 21.95 18.12 4.97
CA GLY A 215 21.18 19.35 5.03
C GLY A 215 19.90 19.23 5.84
N THR A 216 19.89 19.89 7.00
CA THR A 216 18.76 20.13 7.91
C THR A 216 18.45 19.02 8.91
N GLY A 217 19.20 19.01 10.01
CA GLY A 217 18.83 18.31 11.23
C GLY A 217 17.53 18.90 11.79
N VAL A 218 16.43 18.15 11.66
CA VAL A 218 15.20 18.42 12.40
C VAL A 218 15.26 17.60 13.68
N LYS A 219 15.56 18.25 14.81
CA LYS A 219 15.39 17.65 16.14
C LYS A 219 13.89 17.39 16.36
N ILE A 220 13.48 16.12 16.30
CA ILE A 220 12.12 15.70 16.64
C ILE A 220 12.02 15.65 18.17
N THR A 221 11.59 16.75 18.79
CA THR A 221 11.11 16.74 20.18
C THR A 221 9.64 16.34 20.18
N GLY A 222 9.35 15.11 20.60
CA GLY A 222 7.97 14.62 20.73
C GLY A 222 7.22 15.39 21.81
N ARG A 223 6.17 16.16 21.44
CA ARG A 223 5.16 16.61 22.40
C ARG A 223 4.16 15.48 22.62
N ARG A 224 4.08 15.01 23.86
CA ARG A 224 3.06 14.08 24.37
C ARG A 224 1.68 14.69 24.13
N ALA A 225 0.78 13.99 23.44
CA ALA A 225 -0.64 14.29 23.53
C ALA A 225 -1.10 13.84 24.92
N LYS A 226 -1.45 14.78 25.80
CA LYS A 226 -2.05 14.48 27.11
C LYS A 226 -3.44 13.88 26.87
N GLY A 227 -3.56 12.57 27.11
CA GLY A 227 -4.82 11.95 27.46
C GLY A 227 -5.27 12.45 28.83
N ALA A 228 -6.57 12.69 28.97
CA ALA A 228 -7.21 13.17 30.17
C ALA A 228 -7.13 12.15 31.32
N GLY A 229 -6.99 12.66 32.54
CA GLY A 229 -7.46 12.00 33.77
C GLY A 229 -6.43 11.25 34.62
N ALA A 230 -5.81 11.95 35.56
CA ALA A 230 -5.64 11.53 36.97
C ALA A 230 -4.96 12.66 37.77
N ARG A 231 -5.50 12.96 38.96
CA ARG A 231 -5.07 14.01 39.90
C ARG A 231 -3.91 13.53 40.80
N GLU A 232 -3.31 14.52 41.49
CA GLU A 232 -2.31 14.47 42.60
C GLU A 232 -0.86 14.28 42.12
N GLY A 233 0.18 14.98 42.58
CA GLY A 233 0.40 16.03 43.59
C GLY A 233 1.93 16.15 43.83
N ALA A 234 2.47 17.36 44.08
CA ALA A 234 3.85 17.72 44.48
C ALA A 234 5.00 17.48 43.45
N GLY A 235 5.77 18.49 43.00
CA GLY A 235 6.96 19.11 43.66
C GLY A 235 8.22 18.26 43.36
N VAL A 236 9.37 18.69 42.81
CA VAL A 236 10.24 19.86 43.07
C VAL A 236 11.30 19.96 41.93
N GLU A 237 11.85 21.18 41.81
CA GLU A 237 13.01 21.79 41.11
C GLU A 237 14.17 20.95 40.49
N GLY A 238 14.80 21.54 39.45
CA GLY A 238 16.25 21.84 39.51
C GLY A 238 17.20 21.25 38.46
N ALA A 239 17.79 22.15 37.64
CA ALA A 239 19.16 22.13 37.04
C ALA A 239 19.56 20.96 36.11
N GLY A 240 20.45 21.06 35.12
CA GLY A 240 21.40 22.08 34.68
C GLY A 240 22.07 21.57 33.39
N VAL A 241 22.76 22.46 32.67
CA VAL A 241 23.42 22.19 31.38
C VAL A 241 24.92 22.07 31.60
N GLU A 242 25.53 20.98 31.15
CA GLU A 242 26.96 20.87 30.76
C GLU A 242 27.01 19.78 29.66
N GLY A 243 27.70 19.88 28.52
CA GLY A 243 28.91 20.61 28.19
C GLY A 243 30.05 19.60 28.01
N ALA A 244 30.19 19.00 26.81
CA ALA A 244 31.44 18.36 26.39
C ALA A 244 31.43 18.11 24.87
N GLY A 245 32.37 18.75 24.18
CA GLY A 245 32.75 18.40 22.81
C GLY A 245 34.08 17.64 22.81
N VAL A 246 34.30 16.80 21.81
CA VAL A 246 35.61 16.33 21.28
C VAL A 246 35.30 15.89 19.85
N GLU A 247 35.73 16.60 18.80
CA GLU A 247 37.04 16.56 18.13
C GLU A 247 37.25 15.29 17.28
N GLY A 248 37.88 15.50 16.13
CA GLY A 248 37.68 14.71 14.92
C GLY A 248 38.44 13.41 14.83
N ALA A 249 37.95 12.54 13.95
CA ALA A 249 38.76 11.51 13.32
C ALA A 249 38.39 11.40 11.84
N ARG A 250 39.44 11.45 11.03
CA ARG A 250 39.48 11.47 9.57
C ARG A 250 39.17 10.08 9.00
N ALA A 251 38.63 10.06 7.78
CA ALA A 251 38.34 8.87 7.00
C ALA A 251 39.54 8.40 6.18
N GLU A 252 39.75 7.09 6.10
CA GLU A 252 40.41 6.30 5.04
C GLU A 252 39.79 4.88 5.13
N GLY A 253 39.49 4.12 4.08
CA GLY A 253 39.63 4.29 2.64
C GLY A 253 38.61 3.38 1.94
N ALA A 254 38.44 3.63 0.65
CA ALA A 254 37.66 2.83 -0.27
C ALA A 254 38.53 1.71 -0.87
N GLU A 255 37.98 0.51 -1.02
CA GLU A 255 38.44 -0.42 -2.05
C GLU A 255 37.24 -0.90 -2.86
N ALA A 256 37.34 -0.67 -4.16
CA ALA A 256 36.47 -1.19 -5.19
C ALA A 256 36.97 -2.57 -5.61
N ILE A 257 36.06 -3.51 -5.84
CA ILE A 257 36.36 -4.73 -6.57
C ILE A 257 35.25 -4.91 -7.63
N GLU A 258 35.65 -4.73 -8.89
CA GLU A 258 34.90 -5.13 -10.08
C GLU A 258 35.11 -6.62 -10.37
N GLY A 259 34.09 -7.24 -10.98
CA GLY A 259 34.27 -8.36 -11.91
C GLY A 259 33.59 -9.68 -11.52
N GLY A 260 32.54 -10.05 -12.25
CA GLY A 260 31.92 -11.38 -12.17
C GLY A 260 30.64 -11.51 -12.98
N SER A 261 30.80 -11.85 -14.26
CA SER A 261 29.77 -12.18 -15.25
C SER A 261 28.92 -13.42 -14.90
N GLY A 262 27.64 -13.42 -15.26
CA GLY A 262 26.80 -14.63 -15.29
C GLY A 262 25.33 -14.35 -15.64
N GLU A 263 24.90 -14.89 -16.78
CA GLU A 263 23.58 -14.74 -17.41
C GLU A 263 22.39 -15.24 -16.57
N GLY A 264 21.21 -14.63 -16.73
CA GLY A 264 19.97 -15.19 -16.19
C GLY A 264 18.76 -14.23 -16.09
N ALA A 265 18.12 -13.97 -17.23
CA ALA A 265 16.67 -13.78 -17.41
C ALA A 265 15.85 -12.69 -16.67
N ARG A 266 14.89 -12.16 -17.47
CA ARG A 266 13.58 -11.55 -17.12
C ARG A 266 13.52 -10.02 -17.06
N ALA A 267 13.28 -9.43 -18.23
CA ALA A 267 12.86 -8.04 -18.37
C ALA A 267 11.48 -7.81 -17.70
N LYS A 268 11.48 -7.05 -16.60
CA LYS A 268 10.26 -6.39 -16.07
C LYS A 268 10.13 -5.04 -16.80
N GLY A 269 8.90 -4.77 -17.25
CA GLY A 269 8.56 -3.67 -18.16
C GLY A 269 9.10 -2.31 -17.72
N ALA A 270 9.80 -1.66 -18.65
CA ALA A 270 10.22 -0.28 -18.57
C ALA A 270 9.01 0.67 -18.68
N GLY A 271 9.03 1.75 -17.89
CA GLY A 271 8.00 2.76 -17.86
C GLY A 271 7.86 3.51 -19.19
N TYR A 272 6.61 3.69 -19.61
CA TYR A 272 6.25 4.56 -20.73
C TYR A 272 6.48 6.03 -20.37
N THR A 273 7.37 6.70 -21.09
CA THR A 273 7.41 8.16 -21.20
C THR A 273 6.85 8.56 -22.55
N SER A 274 5.62 9.08 -22.58
CA SER A 274 5.05 9.61 -23.83
C SER A 274 5.65 11.00 -24.10
N ARG A 275 6.57 11.07 -25.06
CA ARG A 275 7.06 12.32 -25.62
C ARG A 275 6.02 12.80 -26.63
N ARG A 276 5.22 13.81 -26.28
CA ARG A 276 4.32 14.50 -27.21
C ARG A 276 5.14 15.23 -28.27
N SER A 277 5.25 14.68 -29.48
CA SER A 277 5.62 15.45 -30.67
C SER A 277 4.37 16.16 -31.20
N ARG A 278 4.41 17.49 -31.22
CA ARG A 278 3.41 18.31 -31.92
C ARG A 278 3.79 18.36 -33.39
N SER A 279 3.11 17.63 -34.26
CA SER A 279 3.09 17.93 -35.69
C SER A 279 2.00 18.97 -35.96
N LYS A 280 2.42 20.15 -36.39
CA LYS A 280 1.52 21.15 -37.01
C LYS A 280 1.39 20.77 -38.48
N THR A 281 0.21 20.28 -38.88
CA THR A 281 -0.18 20.28 -40.30
C THR A 281 -1.01 21.54 -40.56
N ARG A 282 -0.38 22.46 -41.30
CA ARG A 282 -0.96 23.67 -41.88
C ARG A 282 -1.81 23.21 -43.08
N ARG A 283 -3.10 23.51 -43.08
CA ARG A 283 -3.94 23.49 -44.29
C ARG A 283 -3.75 24.86 -44.94
N GLU A 284 -3.32 24.87 -46.19
CA GLU A 284 -3.47 25.99 -47.10
C GLU A 284 -4.58 25.62 -48.10
N ASP A 285 -5.36 26.63 -48.45
CA ASP A 285 -6.36 26.62 -49.53
C ASP A 285 -5.72 26.38 -50.90
#